data_AF-G0R5V7-F1
#
_entry.id   AF-G0R5V7-F1
#
_cell.length_a   1.000
_cell.length_b   1.000
_cell.length_c   1.000
_cell.angle_alpha   90.00
_cell.angle_beta   90.00
_cell.angle_gamma   90.00
#
_symmetry.space_group_name_H-M   'P 1'
#
loop_
_entity.id
_entity.type
_entity.pdbx_description
1 polymer ?
#
loop_
_entity_poly.entity_id
_entity_poly.type
_entity_poly.pdbx_seq_one_letter_code
_entity_poly.pdbx_strand_id
1 'polypeptide(L)'
;MKVSTSTQQQNAVVKNKFKDKNYLEHKLQKFLPKVLEINLIAKELKRNISLQAKIASDIDNQTSSLESQTSKIQIQVDNRELGQVYIWDQPKFNERYYLIKDLLEKYFETNELPALNSQNDPFYDPPEAHIIGSGYFKLLYLAYFMDSQIDLSLVGENGQCGTLSVSLIPCNETGDKNLAEEMENENSENIIEEPGQLLGKQLYFKIVISKAQLPELFCRDTYVEYTLMNQQGKMETYQTQKIIGKNSKPNYNYSKIHSYSYVTEEHLYYLQERNLVFKVLGLEEIKGEKLIQTQIPVEEEIEFANNALLQQTQKPQNKEDCNIF
;
A
#
# COMPACT_ATOMS: atom_id res chain seq x y z
N MET A 1 -30.55 -31.21 -4.15
CA MET A 1 -31.02 -29.81 -4.06
C MET A 1 -30.03 -28.82 -3.40
N LYS A 2 -28.75 -29.16 -3.14
CA LYS A 2 -27.75 -28.22 -2.57
C LYS A 2 -26.77 -27.60 -3.59
N VAL A 3 -26.82 -28.01 -4.86
CA VAL A 3 -25.87 -27.55 -5.92
C VAL A 3 -26.34 -26.26 -6.58
N SER A 4 -27.62 -25.91 -6.47
CA SER A 4 -28.22 -24.77 -7.18
C SER A 4 -27.93 -23.41 -6.53
N THR A 5 -27.63 -23.38 -5.23
CA THR A 5 -27.50 -22.15 -4.44
C THR A 5 -26.10 -21.53 -4.53
N SER A 6 -25.05 -22.35 -4.68
CA SER A 6 -23.66 -21.89 -4.82
C SER A 6 -23.40 -21.20 -6.17
N THR A 7 -24.00 -21.72 -7.25
CA THR A 7 -23.89 -21.13 -8.60
C THR A 7 -24.61 -19.79 -8.71
N GLN A 8 -25.72 -19.60 -7.98
CA GLN A 8 -26.44 -18.32 -7.95
C GLN A 8 -25.70 -17.23 -7.16
N GLN A 9 -25.04 -17.59 -6.05
CA GLN A 9 -24.17 -16.65 -5.31
C GLN A 9 -22.93 -16.25 -6.10
N GLN A 10 -22.25 -17.20 -6.77
CA GLN A 10 -21.10 -16.88 -7.64
C GLN A 10 -21.49 -15.96 -8.81
N ASN A 11 -22.64 -16.19 -9.45
CA ASN A 11 -23.12 -15.34 -10.54
C ASN A 11 -23.52 -13.92 -10.09
N ALA A 12 -24.01 -13.76 -8.86
CA ALA A 12 -24.33 -12.44 -8.29
C ALA A 12 -23.05 -11.64 -7.96
N VAL A 13 -22.03 -12.29 -7.41
CA VAL A 13 -20.72 -11.67 -7.13
C VAL A 13 -20.03 -11.24 -8.42
N VAL A 14 -20.06 -12.08 -9.46
CA VAL A 14 -19.49 -11.76 -10.79
C VAL A 14 -20.26 -10.61 -11.45
N LYS A 15 -21.60 -10.57 -11.36
CA LYS A 15 -22.41 -9.47 -11.87
C LYS A 15 -22.17 -8.14 -11.15
N ASN A 16 -21.99 -8.16 -9.82
CA ASN A 16 -21.67 -6.95 -9.05
C ASN A 16 -20.27 -6.43 -9.40
N LYS A 17 -19.25 -7.29 -9.45
CA LYS A 17 -17.89 -6.91 -9.88
C LYS A 17 -17.88 -6.30 -11.30
N PHE A 18 -18.71 -6.81 -12.21
CA PHE A 18 -18.83 -6.27 -13.56
C PHE A 18 -19.49 -4.88 -13.60
N LYS A 19 -20.54 -4.66 -12.79
CA LYS A 19 -21.19 -3.35 -12.67
C LYS A 19 -20.28 -2.31 -12.04
N ASP A 20 -19.54 -2.68 -11.00
CA ASP A 20 -18.60 -1.79 -10.31
C ASP A 20 -17.45 -1.40 -11.22
N LYS A 21 -16.91 -2.35 -12.00
CA LYS A 21 -15.92 -2.08 -13.04
C LYS A 21 -16.44 -1.09 -14.10
N ASN A 22 -17.63 -1.30 -14.65
CA ASN A 22 -18.19 -0.40 -15.66
C ASN A 22 -18.47 1.00 -15.10
N TYR A 23 -18.91 1.09 -13.84
CA TYR A 23 -19.11 2.37 -13.15
C TYR A 23 -17.79 3.13 -13.00
N LEU A 24 -16.73 2.44 -12.59
CA LEU A 24 -15.39 3.01 -12.45
C LEU A 24 -14.80 3.43 -13.80
N GLU A 25 -14.98 2.62 -14.85
CA GLU A 25 -14.55 2.98 -16.21
C GLU A 25 -15.26 4.26 -16.69
N HIS A 26 -16.59 4.35 -16.53
CA HIS A 26 -17.34 5.55 -16.91
C HIS A 26 -16.95 6.77 -16.07
N LYS A 27 -16.62 6.57 -14.80
CA LYS A 27 -16.16 7.66 -13.94
C LYS A 27 -14.73 8.09 -14.32
N LEU A 28 -13.86 7.17 -14.71
CA LEU A 28 -12.52 7.44 -15.22
C LEU A 28 -12.55 8.29 -16.51
N GLN A 29 -13.50 8.01 -17.40
CA GLN A 29 -13.74 8.81 -18.61
C GLN A 29 -14.01 10.29 -18.31
N LYS A 30 -14.56 10.63 -17.15
CA LYS A 30 -14.77 12.04 -16.74
C LYS A 30 -13.49 12.72 -16.28
N PHE A 31 -12.51 11.98 -15.78
CA PHE A 31 -11.25 12.52 -15.27
C PHE A 31 -10.17 12.60 -16.36
N LEU A 32 -10.18 11.72 -17.36
CA LEU A 32 -9.18 11.73 -18.44
C LEU A 32 -9.06 13.09 -19.16
N PRO A 33 -10.14 13.76 -19.59
CA PRO A 33 -10.03 15.08 -20.23
C PRO A 33 -9.46 16.14 -19.28
N LYS A 34 -9.84 16.11 -18.00
CA LYS A 34 -9.33 17.05 -17.00
C LYS A 34 -7.83 16.84 -16.74
N VAL A 35 -7.39 15.59 -16.64
CA VAL A 35 -5.96 15.26 -16.47
C VAL A 35 -5.16 15.73 -17.67
N LEU A 36 -5.66 15.52 -18.88
CA LEU A 36 -5.02 15.99 -20.11
C LEU A 36 -4.92 17.52 -20.13
N GLU A 37 -5.98 18.23 -19.77
CA GLU A 37 -5.98 19.69 -19.65
C GLU A 37 -4.92 20.18 -18.64
N ILE A 38 -4.86 19.59 -17.44
CA ILE A 38 -3.84 19.97 -16.45
C ILE A 38 -2.42 19.69 -16.94
N ASN A 39 -2.19 18.57 -17.64
CA ASN A 39 -0.88 18.29 -18.25
C ASN A 39 -0.49 19.33 -19.31
N LEU A 40 -1.45 19.84 -20.09
CA LEU A 40 -1.21 20.93 -21.03
C LEU A 40 -0.90 22.25 -20.30
N ILE A 41 -1.61 22.55 -19.22
CA ILE A 41 -1.35 23.74 -18.39
C ILE A 41 0.04 23.65 -17.77
N ALA A 42 0.44 22.49 -17.23
CA ALA A 42 1.79 22.29 -16.69
C ALA A 42 2.86 22.57 -17.77
N LYS A 43 2.67 22.07 -19.00
CA LYS A 43 3.56 22.34 -20.14
C LYS A 43 3.62 23.84 -20.47
N GLU A 44 2.48 24.52 -20.53
CA GLU A 44 2.40 25.97 -20.80
C GLU A 44 3.12 26.81 -19.73
N LEU A 45 2.94 26.43 -18.46
CA LEU A 45 3.61 27.04 -17.31
C LEU A 45 5.08 26.59 -17.16
N LYS A 46 5.61 25.80 -18.11
CA LYS A 46 6.99 25.26 -18.12
C LYS A 46 7.34 24.44 -16.87
N ARG A 47 6.34 23.77 -16.30
CA ARG A 47 6.49 22.89 -15.13
C ARG A 47 6.79 21.46 -15.57
N ASN A 48 7.76 20.80 -14.93
CA ASN A 48 8.09 19.39 -15.22
C ASN A 48 7.24 18.46 -14.34
N ILE A 49 5.93 18.47 -14.58
CA ILE A 49 4.94 17.74 -13.80
C ILE A 49 3.97 17.04 -14.76
N SER A 50 3.67 15.77 -14.49
CA SER A 50 2.70 14.99 -15.26
C SER A 50 1.72 14.26 -14.36
N LEU A 51 0.47 14.16 -14.79
CA LEU A 51 -0.62 13.51 -14.08
C LEU A 51 -1.13 12.31 -14.87
N GLN A 52 -1.49 11.24 -14.16
CA GLN A 52 -2.10 10.03 -14.72
C GLN A 52 -3.27 9.58 -13.85
N ALA A 53 -4.42 9.29 -14.47
CA ALA A 53 -5.56 8.71 -13.76
C ALA A 53 -5.45 7.18 -13.74
N LYS A 54 -5.58 6.57 -12.55
CA LYS A 54 -5.56 5.11 -12.35
C LYS A 54 -6.73 4.64 -11.47
N ILE A 55 -7.10 3.37 -11.63
CA ILE A 55 -8.04 2.69 -10.72
C ILE A 55 -7.20 1.86 -9.75
N ALA A 56 -7.18 2.25 -8.48
CA ALA A 56 -6.48 1.52 -7.43
C ALA A 56 -7.49 0.76 -6.56
N SER A 57 -7.11 -0.42 -6.09
CA SER A 57 -7.90 -1.17 -5.10
C SER A 57 -7.47 -0.75 -3.70
N ASP A 58 -8.41 -0.20 -2.93
CA ASP A 58 -8.20 0.12 -1.52
C ASP A 58 -8.42 -1.17 -0.71
N ILE A 59 -7.39 -1.66 -0.02
CA ILE A 59 -7.52 -2.76 0.92
C ILE A 59 -7.80 -2.12 2.28
N ASP A 60 -9.05 -2.26 2.74
CA ASP A 60 -9.46 -1.66 4.01
C ASP A 60 -8.66 -2.30 5.17
N ASN A 61 -7.88 -1.48 5.88
CA ASN A 61 -6.89 -1.90 6.85
C ASN A 61 -7.49 -2.50 8.14
N GLN A 62 -8.80 -2.41 8.33
CA GLN A 62 -9.49 -2.81 9.57
C GLN A 62 -10.16 -4.17 9.51
N THR A 63 -10.34 -4.75 8.33
CA THR A 63 -11.02 -6.04 8.18
C THR A 63 -10.11 -7.00 7.45
N SER A 64 -9.64 -8.03 8.15
CA SER A 64 -8.88 -9.16 7.62
C SER A 64 -9.74 -10.07 6.72
N SER A 65 -10.54 -9.48 5.85
CA SER A 65 -11.38 -10.17 4.86
C SER A 65 -11.06 -9.59 3.49
N LEU A 66 -10.73 -10.48 2.54
CA LEU A 66 -10.53 -10.16 1.12
C LEU A 66 -11.81 -9.64 0.41
N GLU A 67 -12.87 -9.38 1.17
CA GLU A 67 -14.23 -9.09 0.69
C GLU A 67 -14.55 -7.59 0.60
N SER A 68 -13.74 -6.73 1.21
CA SER A 68 -13.93 -5.26 1.25
C SER A 68 -12.92 -4.49 0.38
N GLN A 69 -12.49 -5.08 -0.74
CA GLN A 69 -11.72 -4.34 -1.75
C GLN A 69 -12.66 -3.37 -2.49
N THR A 70 -12.53 -2.08 -2.22
CA THR A 70 -13.24 -1.05 -2.99
C THR A 70 -12.27 -0.41 -3.98
N SER A 71 -12.53 -0.59 -5.26
CA SER A 71 -11.76 0.08 -6.31
C SER A 71 -12.16 1.56 -6.38
N LYS A 72 -11.17 2.45 -6.34
CA LYS A 72 -11.35 3.91 -6.39
C LYS A 72 -10.47 4.51 -7.49
N ILE A 73 -10.95 5.59 -8.10
CA ILE A 73 -10.13 6.38 -9.03
C ILE A 73 -9.22 7.29 -8.21
N GLN A 74 -7.95 7.27 -8.57
CA GLN A 74 -6.87 8.08 -8.01
C GLN A 74 -6.10 8.75 -9.15
N ILE A 75 -5.54 9.92 -8.88
CA ILE A 75 -4.72 10.68 -9.82
C ILE A 75 -3.30 10.65 -9.28
N GLN A 76 -2.41 9.95 -9.98
CA GLN A 76 -0.98 9.99 -9.69
C GLN A 76 -0.39 11.27 -10.28
N VAL A 77 0.42 11.97 -9.49
CA VAL A 77 1.15 13.16 -9.90
C VAL A 77 2.64 12.89 -9.78
N ASP A 78 3.32 12.96 -10.91
CA ASP A 78 4.76 12.80 -11.02
C ASP A 78 5.38 14.20 -11.08
N ASN A 79 5.91 14.66 -9.95
CA ASN A 79 6.58 15.95 -9.84
C ASN A 79 8.09 15.76 -10.01
N ARG A 80 8.56 15.87 -11.25
CA ARG A 80 9.99 15.67 -11.60
C ARG A 80 10.86 16.88 -11.24
N GLU A 81 10.27 18.01 -10.90
CA GLU A 81 11.00 19.16 -10.36
C GLU A 81 11.55 18.85 -8.97
N LEU A 82 10.76 18.11 -8.18
CA LEU A 82 11.09 17.71 -6.81
C LEU A 82 11.54 16.26 -6.69
N GLY A 83 11.39 15.45 -7.75
CA GLY A 83 11.67 14.01 -7.74
C GLY A 83 10.67 13.22 -6.90
N GLN A 84 9.43 13.69 -6.80
CA GLN A 84 8.40 13.15 -5.90
C GLN A 84 7.21 12.63 -6.68
N VAL A 85 6.57 11.59 -6.14
CA VAL A 85 5.27 11.09 -6.60
C VAL A 85 4.28 11.17 -5.46
N TYR A 86 3.07 11.62 -5.74
CA TYR A 86 1.95 11.62 -4.78
C TYR A 86 0.64 11.30 -5.48
N ILE A 87 -0.33 10.88 -4.68
CA ILE A 87 -1.65 10.44 -5.13
C ILE A 87 -2.71 11.42 -4.64
N TRP A 88 -3.53 11.90 -5.56
CA TRP A 88 -4.71 12.70 -5.27
C TRP A 88 -5.97 11.86 -5.41
N ASP A 89 -6.84 11.96 -4.43
CA ASP A 89 -8.20 11.47 -4.55
C ASP A 89 -9.04 12.42 -5.43
N GLN A 90 -10.27 12.00 -5.72
CA GLN A 90 -11.15 12.75 -6.62
C GLN A 90 -11.53 14.13 -6.07
N PRO A 91 -11.88 14.29 -4.78
CA PRO A 91 -12.11 15.62 -4.20
C PRO A 91 -10.90 16.53 -4.35
N LYS A 92 -9.71 16.08 -3.93
CA LYS A 92 -8.48 16.87 -3.98
C LYS A 92 -8.13 17.27 -5.41
N PHE A 93 -8.19 16.34 -6.36
CA PHE A 93 -7.93 16.66 -7.77
C PHE A 93 -8.90 17.70 -8.32
N ASN A 94 -10.20 17.63 -8.00
CA ASN A 94 -11.16 18.62 -8.46
C ASN A 94 -10.89 20.02 -7.88
N GLU A 95 -10.51 20.10 -6.61
CA GLU A 95 -10.12 21.37 -5.99
C GLU A 95 -8.87 21.96 -6.66
N ARG A 96 -7.80 21.16 -6.77
CA ARG A 96 -6.54 21.57 -7.43
C ARG A 96 -6.75 21.94 -8.90
N TYR A 97 -7.66 21.26 -9.60
CA TYR A 97 -8.00 21.56 -11.00
C TYR A 97 -8.42 23.02 -11.19
N TYR A 98 -9.30 23.55 -10.34
CA TYR A 98 -9.73 24.95 -10.44
C TYR A 98 -8.58 25.91 -10.09
N LEU A 99 -7.81 25.63 -9.03
CA LEU A 99 -6.66 26.46 -8.66
C LEU A 99 -5.59 26.55 -9.76
N ILE A 100 -5.34 25.44 -10.47
CA ILE A 100 -4.39 25.41 -11.59
C ILE A 100 -4.92 26.22 -12.79
N LYS A 101 -6.23 26.22 -13.03
CA LYS A 101 -6.82 27.06 -14.09
C LYS A 101 -6.72 28.54 -13.75
N ASP A 102 -7.02 28.93 -12.52
CA ASP A 102 -6.86 30.31 -12.06
C ASP A 102 -5.39 30.77 -12.17
N LEU A 103 -4.43 29.85 -11.98
CA LEU A 103 -3.01 30.12 -12.17
C LEU A 103 -2.67 30.42 -13.63
N LEU A 104 -3.23 29.67 -14.57
CA LEU A 104 -3.06 29.90 -16.00
C LEU A 104 -3.67 31.24 -16.44
N GLU A 105 -4.87 31.57 -15.95
CA GLU A 105 -5.52 32.85 -16.26
C GLU A 105 -4.65 34.03 -15.81
N LYS A 106 -4.11 33.98 -14.59
CA LYS A 106 -3.14 34.99 -14.11
C LYS A 106 -1.89 35.09 -14.96
N TYR A 107 -1.37 33.95 -15.44
CA TYR A 107 -0.23 33.94 -16.36
C TYR A 107 -0.56 34.66 -17.68
N PHE A 108 -1.75 34.45 -18.24
CA PHE A 108 -2.16 35.15 -19.47
C PHE A 108 -2.43 36.65 -19.26
N GLU A 109 -2.92 37.06 -18.09
CA GLU A 109 -3.12 38.47 -17.77
C GLU A 109 -1.81 39.23 -17.57
N THR A 110 -0.83 38.58 -16.94
CA THR A 110 0.44 39.22 -16.55
C THR A 110 1.59 38.97 -17.52
N ASN A 111 1.51 37.91 -18.33
CA ASN A 111 2.62 37.35 -19.11
C ASN A 111 3.86 36.95 -18.27
N GLU A 112 3.70 36.83 -16.95
CA GLU A 112 4.77 36.47 -16.02
C GLU A 112 4.48 35.13 -15.34
N LEU A 113 5.48 34.25 -15.31
CA LEU A 113 5.37 32.98 -14.61
C LEU A 113 5.17 33.22 -13.10
N PRO A 114 4.10 32.67 -12.49
CA PRO A 114 3.84 32.89 -11.07
C PRO A 114 4.98 32.37 -10.20
N ALA A 115 5.54 33.24 -9.35
CA ALA A 115 6.50 32.85 -8.34
C ALA A 115 5.78 32.14 -7.17
N LEU A 116 5.66 30.83 -7.27
CA LEU A 116 4.97 30.01 -6.27
C LEU A 116 5.97 29.43 -5.26
N ASN A 117 5.60 29.45 -3.99
CA ASN A 117 6.23 28.64 -2.95
C ASN A 117 5.39 27.37 -2.72
N SER A 118 5.94 26.40 -1.99
CA SER A 118 5.24 25.13 -1.71
C SER A 118 3.87 25.28 -1.05
N GLN A 119 3.58 26.40 -0.36
CA GLN A 119 2.27 26.62 0.29
C GLN A 119 1.19 27.07 -0.71
N ASN A 120 1.59 27.82 -1.74
CA ASN A 120 0.66 28.42 -2.70
C ASN A 120 0.68 27.70 -4.05
N ASP A 121 1.55 26.71 -4.23
CA ASP A 121 1.66 25.96 -5.47
C ASP A 121 0.55 24.90 -5.58
N PRO A 122 -0.43 25.06 -6.49
CA PRO A 122 -1.52 24.13 -6.61
C PRO A 122 -1.07 22.76 -7.14
N PHE A 123 0.12 22.67 -7.74
CA PHE A 123 0.71 21.39 -8.14
C PHE A 123 1.38 20.65 -6.99
N TYR A 124 1.75 21.33 -5.90
CA TYR A 124 2.52 20.74 -4.79
C TYR A 124 1.63 20.07 -3.74
N ASP A 125 2.06 18.89 -3.31
CA ASP A 125 1.60 18.23 -2.09
C ASP A 125 2.84 17.81 -1.26
N PRO A 126 2.77 17.86 0.08
CA PRO A 126 3.81 17.33 0.93
C PRO A 126 3.94 15.82 0.68
N PRO A 127 5.18 15.26 0.64
CA PRO A 127 5.38 13.83 0.42
C PRO A 127 4.79 13.01 1.57
N GLU A 128 3.86 12.12 1.25
CA GLU A 128 3.26 11.18 2.20
C GLU A 128 3.81 9.76 1.98
N ALA A 129 4.16 9.08 3.07
CA ALA A 129 4.63 7.70 2.99
C ALA A 129 3.47 6.77 2.65
N HIS A 130 3.64 5.95 1.63
CA HIS A 130 2.69 4.90 1.27
C HIS A 130 3.24 3.53 1.69
N ILE A 131 2.37 2.51 1.69
CA ILE A 131 2.78 1.12 1.90
C ILE A 131 3.50 0.62 0.65
N ILE A 132 4.79 0.28 0.80
CA ILE A 132 5.60 -0.34 -0.25
C ILE A 132 5.22 -1.82 -0.38
N GLY A 133 5.06 -2.50 0.75
CA GLY A 133 4.65 -3.89 0.81
C GLY A 133 4.37 -4.36 2.23
N SER A 134 3.59 -5.45 2.32
CA SER A 134 3.25 -6.10 3.58
C SER A 134 3.83 -7.50 3.65
N GLY A 135 4.45 -7.84 4.79
CA GLY A 135 4.92 -9.18 5.13
C GLY A 135 4.05 -9.80 6.24
N TYR A 136 3.81 -11.10 6.16
CA TYR A 136 2.91 -11.83 7.07
C TYR A 136 3.72 -12.87 7.86
N PHE A 137 3.85 -12.66 9.16
CA PHE A 137 4.55 -13.56 10.06
C PHE A 137 3.56 -14.40 10.85
N LYS A 138 3.63 -15.73 10.75
CA LYS A 138 2.72 -16.61 11.49
C LYS A 138 3.11 -16.66 12.97
N LEU A 139 2.18 -16.32 13.86
CA LEU A 139 2.44 -16.30 15.32
C LEU A 139 2.49 -17.69 15.96
N LEU A 140 2.13 -18.73 15.20
CA LEU A 140 2.00 -20.10 15.69
C LEU A 140 3.27 -20.60 16.40
N TYR A 141 4.47 -20.27 15.90
CA TYR A 141 5.73 -20.67 16.56
C TYR A 141 5.84 -20.12 17.97
N LEU A 142 5.42 -18.86 18.19
CA LEU A 142 5.38 -18.26 19.53
C LEU A 142 4.34 -18.93 20.43
N ALA A 143 3.24 -19.44 19.88
CA ALA A 143 2.25 -20.22 20.63
C ALA A 143 2.82 -21.56 21.15
N TYR A 144 3.76 -22.15 20.41
CA TYR A 144 4.56 -23.31 20.85
C TYR A 144 5.81 -22.90 21.64
N PHE A 145 5.93 -21.63 22.03
CA PHE A 145 7.07 -21.09 22.75
C PHE A 145 8.43 -21.31 22.05
N MET A 146 8.41 -21.37 20.71
CA MET A 146 9.59 -21.47 19.86
C MET A 146 10.00 -20.08 19.37
N ASP A 147 11.30 -19.84 19.26
CA ASP A 147 11.79 -18.70 18.50
C ASP A 147 11.70 -18.96 17.00
N SER A 148 11.62 -17.89 16.22
CA SER A 148 11.51 -17.99 14.77
C SER A 148 12.14 -16.77 14.12
N GLN A 149 12.96 -17.02 13.10
CA GLN A 149 13.57 -16.02 12.25
C GLN A 149 13.19 -16.30 10.80
N ILE A 150 12.58 -15.32 10.14
CA ILE A 150 12.03 -15.48 8.78
C ILE A 150 12.34 -14.24 7.95
N ASP A 151 12.83 -14.46 6.72
CA ASP A 151 12.87 -13.46 5.67
C ASP A 151 11.50 -13.43 4.97
N LEU A 152 10.63 -12.51 5.40
CA LEU A 152 9.29 -12.36 4.87
C LEU A 152 9.33 -11.79 3.45
N SER A 153 8.65 -12.42 2.51
CA SER A 153 8.34 -11.81 1.21
C SER A 153 7.35 -10.67 1.39
N LEU A 154 7.73 -9.46 0.95
CA LEU A 154 6.85 -8.30 0.96
C LEU A 154 5.95 -8.32 -0.27
N VAL A 155 4.64 -8.17 -0.07
CA VAL A 155 3.63 -8.10 -1.12
C VAL A 155 3.09 -6.67 -1.20
N GLY A 156 3.29 -6.01 -2.34
CA GLY A 156 2.73 -4.70 -2.69
C GLY A 156 1.60 -4.82 -3.72
N GLU A 157 1.24 -3.70 -4.34
CA GLU A 157 0.14 -3.62 -5.34
C GLU A 157 0.38 -4.54 -6.55
N ASN A 158 1.62 -4.62 -7.03
CA ASN A 158 2.00 -5.40 -8.21
C ASN A 158 2.54 -6.80 -7.88
N GLY A 159 2.28 -7.31 -6.68
CA GLY A 159 2.79 -8.58 -6.19
C GLY A 159 4.03 -8.44 -5.32
N GLN A 160 4.94 -9.43 -5.36
CA GLN A 160 6.12 -9.43 -4.51
C GLN A 160 7.07 -8.28 -4.87
N CYS A 161 7.38 -7.42 -3.90
CA CYS A 161 8.16 -6.20 -4.11
C CYS A 161 9.47 -6.15 -3.29
N GLY A 162 9.71 -7.12 -2.41
CA GLY A 162 10.91 -7.08 -1.56
C GLY A 162 10.94 -8.20 -0.51
N THR A 163 11.88 -8.06 0.42
CA THR A 163 11.97 -8.94 1.60
C THR A 163 12.19 -8.14 2.89
N LEU A 164 11.76 -8.69 4.02
CA LEU A 164 11.96 -8.13 5.36
C LEU A 164 12.37 -9.23 6.35
N SER A 165 13.54 -9.09 6.96
CA SER A 165 14.07 -10.04 7.95
C SER A 165 13.53 -9.72 9.35
N VAL A 166 12.71 -10.62 9.89
CA VAL A 166 12.05 -10.47 11.20
C VAL A 166 12.33 -11.70 12.08
N SER A 167 12.51 -11.46 13.37
CA SER A 167 12.55 -12.53 14.38
C SER A 167 11.54 -12.28 15.51
N LEU A 168 10.93 -13.37 15.99
CA LEU A 168 10.11 -13.44 17.20
C LEU A 168 10.76 -14.41 18.16
N ILE A 169 11.14 -13.93 19.35
CA ILE A 169 11.96 -14.68 20.30
C ILE A 169 11.28 -14.64 21.67
N PRO A 170 10.79 -15.78 22.21
CA PRO A 170 10.41 -15.87 23.62
C PRO A 170 11.59 -15.49 24.52
N CYS A 171 11.38 -14.57 25.44
CA CYS A 171 12.49 -14.01 26.22
C CYS A 171 12.11 -13.79 27.69
N ASN A 172 13.09 -13.40 28.50
CA ASN A 172 12.82 -12.90 29.85
C ASN A 172 12.31 -11.45 29.81
N GLU A 173 11.94 -10.89 30.98
CA GLU A 173 11.46 -9.50 31.09
C GLU A 173 12.43 -8.46 30.52
N THR A 174 13.74 -8.70 30.61
CA THR A 174 14.77 -7.79 30.07
C THR A 174 15.06 -8.01 28.58
N GLY A 175 14.62 -9.13 28.01
CA GLY A 175 14.86 -9.50 26.62
C GLY A 175 16.27 -9.99 26.29
N ASP A 176 17.12 -10.20 27.29
CA ASP A 176 18.54 -10.59 27.11
C ASP A 176 18.74 -12.09 26.94
N LYS A 177 17.77 -12.91 27.37
CA LYS A 177 17.80 -14.37 27.27
C LYS A 177 16.77 -14.88 26.27
N ASN A 178 17.16 -15.84 25.43
CA ASN A 178 16.22 -16.62 24.61
C ASN A 178 15.72 -17.80 25.45
N LEU A 179 14.47 -17.72 25.91
CA LEU A 179 13.91 -18.77 26.78
C LEU A 179 13.53 -20.04 26.02
N ALA A 180 13.34 -19.96 24.69
CA ALA A 180 13.11 -21.15 23.87
C ALA A 180 14.36 -22.04 23.86
N GLU A 181 15.53 -21.46 23.62
CA GLU A 181 16.82 -22.17 23.65
C GLU A 181 17.13 -22.75 25.05
N GLU A 182 16.84 -22.04 26.14
CA GLU A 182 17.06 -22.55 27.49
C GLU A 182 16.20 -23.81 27.78
N MET A 183 14.93 -23.82 27.33
CA MET A 183 14.04 -24.97 27.51
C MET A 183 14.52 -26.23 26.77
N GLU A 184 15.07 -26.07 25.57
CA GLU A 184 15.60 -27.20 24.79
C GLU A 184 16.85 -27.82 25.43
N ASN A 185 17.69 -27.00 26.07
CA ASN A 185 18.99 -27.44 26.57
C ASN A 185 18.92 -28.07 27.98
N GLU A 186 17.93 -27.72 28.81
CA GLU A 186 17.94 -28.07 30.25
C GLU A 186 17.18 -29.34 30.65
N ASN A 187 16.65 -30.17 29.71
CA ASN A 187 15.77 -31.31 30.05
C ASN A 187 14.69 -30.90 31.09
N SER A 188 14.15 -29.70 30.93
CA SER A 188 13.19 -29.13 31.87
C SER A 188 11.85 -29.86 31.78
N GLU A 189 11.29 -30.31 32.90
CA GLU A 189 9.95 -30.90 32.97
C GLU A 189 8.81 -29.92 32.59
N ASN A 190 9.16 -28.65 32.33
CA ASN A 190 8.24 -27.56 31.99
C ASN A 190 8.27 -27.14 30.51
N ILE A 191 8.79 -28.00 29.61
CA ILE A 191 8.73 -27.76 28.16
C ILE A 191 7.28 -27.54 27.74
N ILE A 192 7.07 -26.52 26.90
CA ILE A 192 5.78 -26.23 26.32
C ILE A 192 5.65 -27.06 25.03
N GLU A 193 4.89 -28.13 25.09
CA GLU A 193 4.60 -29.01 23.95
C GLU A 193 3.33 -28.56 23.21
N GLU A 194 2.37 -28.02 23.96
CA GLU A 194 1.05 -27.64 23.45
C GLU A 194 0.75 -26.18 23.81
N PRO A 195 0.21 -25.37 22.88
CA PRO A 195 -0.04 -23.95 23.12
C PRO A 195 -0.96 -23.69 24.33
N GLY A 196 -1.88 -24.62 24.64
CA GLY A 196 -2.75 -24.55 25.81
C GLY A 196 -2.00 -24.44 27.14
N GLN A 197 -0.75 -24.91 27.21
CA GLN A 197 0.09 -24.81 28.41
C GLN A 197 0.58 -23.38 28.69
N LEU A 198 0.41 -22.44 27.76
CA LEU A 198 0.65 -21.01 27.99
C LEU A 198 -0.49 -20.34 28.76
N LEU A 199 -1.69 -20.91 28.76
CA LEU A 199 -2.87 -20.27 29.35
C LEU A 199 -2.63 -19.94 30.84
N GLY A 200 -2.89 -18.68 31.20
CA GLY A 200 -2.67 -18.14 32.54
C GLY A 200 -1.21 -17.86 32.90
N LYS A 201 -0.23 -18.24 32.07
CA LYS A 201 1.18 -17.94 32.29
C LYS A 201 1.54 -16.57 31.76
N GLN A 202 2.60 -15.99 32.33
CA GLN A 202 3.21 -14.79 31.80
C GLN A 202 4.04 -15.14 30.55
N LEU A 203 3.95 -14.31 29.51
CA LEU A 203 4.70 -14.48 28.28
C LEU A 203 5.41 -13.16 27.96
N TYR A 204 6.72 -13.21 27.83
CA TYR A 204 7.53 -12.13 27.28
C TYR A 204 8.14 -12.58 25.95
N PHE A 205 8.16 -11.70 24.97
CA PHE A 205 8.78 -11.99 23.69
C PHE A 205 9.30 -10.72 23.04
N LYS A 206 10.38 -10.88 22.28
CA LYS A 206 11.08 -9.81 21.59
C LYS A 206 10.83 -9.91 20.10
N ILE A 207 10.36 -8.82 19.51
CA ILE A 207 10.29 -8.65 18.06
C ILE A 207 11.54 -7.91 17.61
N VAL A 208 12.28 -8.50 16.67
CA VAL A 208 13.47 -7.92 16.06
C VAL A 208 13.21 -7.71 14.58
N ILE A 209 13.36 -6.47 14.09
CA ILE A 209 13.28 -6.12 12.67
C ILE A 209 14.66 -5.66 12.26
N SER A 210 15.35 -6.48 11.45
CA SER A 210 16.75 -6.26 11.13
C SER A 210 16.89 -5.49 9.81
N LYS A 211 16.80 -6.16 8.68
CA LYS A 211 17.05 -5.58 7.35
C LYS A 211 15.88 -5.80 6.40
N ALA A 212 15.79 -4.96 5.37
CA ALA A 212 14.90 -5.20 4.23
C ALA A 212 15.66 -5.08 2.90
N GLN A 213 15.05 -5.61 1.85
CA GLN A 213 15.40 -5.38 0.45
C GLN A 213 14.18 -4.78 -0.23
N LEU A 214 14.28 -3.54 -0.72
CA LEU A 214 13.16 -2.76 -1.24
C LEU A 214 13.39 -2.37 -2.72
N PRO A 215 12.32 -2.05 -3.47
CA PRO A 215 12.45 -1.53 -4.84
C PRO A 215 13.19 -0.19 -4.86
N GLU A 216 14.00 0.09 -5.90
CA GLU A 216 14.79 1.32 -5.98
C GLU A 216 13.96 2.61 -6.05
N LEU A 217 12.74 2.53 -6.59
CA LEU A 217 11.80 3.64 -6.66
C LEU A 217 11.12 3.90 -5.30
N PHE A 218 11.04 2.88 -4.45
CA PHE A 218 10.25 2.90 -3.22
C PHE A 218 11.16 2.63 -2.01
N CYS A 219 12.17 3.47 -1.82
CA CYS A 219 13.19 3.22 -0.80
C CYS A 219 13.70 4.48 -0.09
N ARG A 220 12.95 5.58 -0.15
CA ARG A 220 13.31 6.81 0.56
C ARG A 220 12.50 6.96 1.84
N ASP A 221 13.16 7.41 2.91
CA ASP A 221 12.52 7.77 4.18
C ASP A 221 11.69 6.61 4.78
N THR A 222 12.26 5.41 4.78
CA THR A 222 11.55 4.16 5.05
C THR A 222 11.43 3.84 6.54
N TYR A 223 10.35 3.15 6.91
CA TYR A 223 10.11 2.63 8.25
C TYR A 223 9.15 1.43 8.20
N VAL A 224 9.07 0.68 9.29
CA VAL A 224 8.18 -0.49 9.39
C VAL A 224 7.16 -0.26 10.50
N GLU A 225 5.90 -0.56 10.21
CA GLU A 225 4.80 -0.60 11.17
C GLU A 225 4.30 -2.03 11.36
N TYR A 226 3.89 -2.39 12.56
CA TYR A 226 3.16 -3.62 12.85
C TYR A 226 2.13 -3.39 13.94
N THR A 227 1.08 -4.20 13.95
CA THR A 227 0.00 -4.09 14.94
C THR A 227 -0.15 -5.40 15.70
N LEU A 228 -0.04 -5.33 17.02
CA LEU A 228 -0.05 -6.47 17.93
C LEU A 228 -1.20 -6.35 18.93
N MET A 229 -1.81 -7.46 19.30
CA MET A 229 -2.80 -7.50 20.39
C MET A 229 -2.12 -7.22 21.73
N ASN A 230 -2.70 -6.35 22.57
CA ASN A 230 -2.23 -6.08 23.92
C ASN A 230 -2.97 -6.97 24.95
N GLN A 231 -2.59 -6.85 26.23
CA GLN A 231 -3.19 -7.62 27.35
C GLN A 231 -4.73 -7.54 27.45
N GLN A 232 -5.34 -6.49 26.91
CA GLN A 232 -6.78 -6.21 26.99
C GLN A 232 -7.54 -6.65 25.72
N GLY A 233 -6.87 -7.37 24.80
CA GLY A 233 -7.44 -7.76 23.51
C GLY A 233 -7.48 -6.63 22.48
N LYS A 234 -6.90 -5.45 22.76
CA LYS A 234 -6.88 -4.33 21.82
C LYS A 234 -5.66 -4.38 20.93
N MET A 235 -5.85 -4.03 19.66
CA MET A 235 -4.76 -3.94 18.68
C MET A 235 -4.00 -2.61 18.85
N GLU A 236 -2.69 -2.69 19.11
CA GLU A 236 -1.79 -1.56 19.25
C GLU A 236 -0.75 -1.54 18.13
N THR A 237 -0.52 -0.37 17.55
CA THR A 237 0.45 -0.19 16.46
C THR A 237 1.79 0.30 16.99
N TYR A 238 2.85 -0.32 16.49
CA TYR A 238 4.24 -0.03 16.79
C TYR A 238 4.97 0.31 15.50
N GLN A 239 5.96 1.20 15.59
CA GLN A 239 6.77 1.61 14.45
C GLN A 239 8.25 1.63 14.77
N THR A 240 9.07 1.37 13.76
CA THR A 240 10.53 1.58 13.83
C THR A 240 10.87 3.06 13.73
N GLN A 241 12.13 3.41 14.01
CA GLN A 241 12.63 4.71 13.59
C GLN A 241 12.67 4.80 12.06
N LYS A 242 12.41 6.01 11.56
CA LYS A 242 12.48 6.32 10.12
C LYS A 242 13.94 6.47 9.70
N ILE A 243 14.33 5.73 8.66
CA ILE A 243 15.64 5.85 8.03
C ILE A 243 15.53 6.92 6.95
N ILE A 244 16.14 8.07 7.20
CA ILE A 244 16.09 9.22 6.28
C ILE A 244 17.03 8.99 5.09
N GLY A 245 16.57 9.36 3.90
CA GLY A 245 17.30 9.24 2.65
C GLY A 245 16.97 7.98 1.87
N LYS A 246 17.52 7.89 0.65
CA LYS A 246 17.33 6.76 -0.26
C LYS A 246 18.20 5.58 0.17
N ASN A 247 17.57 4.44 0.48
CA ASN A 247 18.26 3.21 0.82
C ASN A 247 17.41 1.98 0.45
N SER A 248 17.79 1.26 -0.60
CA SER A 248 17.12 0.02 -1.03
C SER A 248 17.42 -1.19 -0.15
N LYS A 249 18.39 -1.07 0.77
CA LYS A 249 18.78 -2.12 1.73
C LYS A 249 18.81 -1.56 3.16
N PRO A 250 17.68 -1.04 3.68
CA PRO A 250 17.67 -0.44 5.00
C PRO A 250 17.95 -1.48 6.07
N ASN A 251 18.73 -1.08 7.08
CA ASN A 251 18.88 -1.82 8.33
C ASN A 251 18.23 -1.02 9.45
N TYR A 252 17.10 -1.51 9.94
CA TYR A 252 16.31 -0.87 10.98
C TYR A 252 16.89 -1.07 12.39
N ASN A 253 17.68 -2.13 12.60
CA ASN A 253 18.24 -2.52 13.91
C ASN A 253 17.22 -2.36 15.06
N TYR A 254 15.96 -2.70 14.79
CA TYR A 254 14.86 -2.46 15.72
C TYR A 254 14.66 -3.68 16.61
N SER A 255 14.49 -3.42 17.90
CA SER A 255 14.13 -4.44 18.88
C SER A 255 13.15 -3.88 19.88
N LYS A 256 12.06 -4.62 20.14
CA LYS A 256 11.04 -4.25 21.11
C LYS A 256 10.54 -5.49 21.83
N ILE A 257 10.49 -5.40 23.16
CA ILE A 257 9.94 -6.43 24.03
C ILE A 257 8.45 -6.14 24.23
N HIS A 258 7.66 -7.20 24.13
CA HIS A 258 6.23 -7.23 24.37
C HIS A 258 5.94 -8.27 25.46
N SER A 259 4.82 -8.09 26.15
CA SER A 259 4.48 -8.96 27.26
C SER A 259 2.97 -9.13 27.42
N TYR A 260 2.57 -10.35 27.77
CA TYR A 260 1.28 -10.63 28.40
C TYR A 260 1.53 -10.99 29.85
N SER A 261 0.98 -10.22 30.79
CA SER A 261 1.03 -10.53 32.23
C SER A 261 0.43 -11.91 32.51
N TYR A 262 -0.60 -12.28 31.76
CA TYR A 262 -1.15 -13.63 31.70
C TYR A 262 -1.78 -13.87 30.33
N VAL A 263 -1.52 -15.02 29.72
CA VAL A 263 -2.12 -15.42 28.44
C VAL A 263 -3.57 -15.83 28.66
N THR A 264 -4.50 -15.24 27.91
CA THR A 264 -5.94 -15.56 27.94
C THR A 264 -6.28 -16.49 26.76
N GLU A 265 -7.50 -17.02 26.73
CA GLU A 265 -7.97 -17.80 25.57
C GLU A 265 -7.95 -16.97 24.27
N GLU A 266 -8.24 -15.67 24.37
CA GLU A 266 -8.18 -14.74 23.24
C GLU A 266 -6.74 -14.54 22.74
N HIS A 267 -5.78 -14.34 23.67
CA HIS A 267 -4.36 -14.27 23.32
C HIS A 267 -3.90 -15.57 22.66
N LEU A 268 -4.32 -16.73 23.20
CA LEU A 268 -3.93 -18.03 22.67
C LEU A 268 -4.48 -18.24 21.26
N TYR A 269 -5.76 -17.95 21.04
CA TYR A 269 -6.38 -17.98 19.71
C TYR A 269 -5.66 -17.04 18.73
N TYR A 270 -5.34 -15.82 19.17
CA TYR A 270 -4.58 -14.85 18.37
C TYR A 270 -3.22 -15.41 17.95
N LEU A 271 -2.46 -15.99 18.89
CA LEU A 271 -1.15 -16.60 18.60
C LEU A 271 -1.25 -17.81 17.67
N GLN A 272 -2.29 -18.64 17.79
CA GLN A 272 -2.45 -19.84 16.97
C GLN A 272 -2.95 -19.56 15.54
N GLU A 273 -3.92 -18.66 15.40
CA GLU A 273 -4.71 -18.52 14.17
C GLU A 273 -4.41 -17.24 13.38
N ARG A 274 -3.66 -16.28 13.94
CA ARG A 274 -3.40 -14.99 13.28
C ARG A 274 -1.95 -14.86 12.85
N ASN A 275 -1.78 -13.96 11.87
CA ASN A 275 -0.49 -13.50 11.42
C ASN A 275 -0.25 -12.10 11.97
N LEU A 276 0.97 -11.84 12.39
CA LEU A 276 1.46 -10.50 12.61
C LEU A 276 1.84 -9.88 11.25
N VAL A 277 1.25 -8.73 10.95
CA VAL A 277 1.46 -8.05 9.66
C VAL A 277 2.46 -6.92 9.84
N PHE A 278 3.54 -6.98 9.09
CA PHE A 278 4.56 -5.93 9.00
C PHE A 278 4.34 -5.14 7.71
N LYS A 279 4.10 -3.84 7.82
CA LYS A 279 3.95 -2.93 6.68
C LYS A 279 5.23 -2.12 6.56
N VAL A 280 5.88 -2.19 5.42
CA VAL A 280 7.02 -1.30 5.12
C VAL A 280 6.47 -0.08 4.40
N LEU A 281 6.73 1.09 4.95
CA LEU A 281 6.32 2.37 4.39
C LEU A 281 7.53 3.17 3.93
N GLY A 282 7.33 4.03 2.94
CA GLY A 282 8.35 4.92 2.42
C GLY A 282 7.80 5.82 1.32
N LEU A 283 8.68 6.66 0.79
CA LEU A 283 8.38 7.59 -0.30
C LEU A 283 8.81 7.00 -1.63
N GLU A 284 7.99 7.24 -2.65
CA GLU A 284 8.36 7.03 -4.05
C GLU A 284 9.23 8.18 -4.55
N GLU A 285 10.33 7.83 -5.23
CA GLU A 285 11.24 8.79 -5.83
C GLU A 285 11.35 8.51 -7.33
N ILE A 286 10.97 9.50 -8.12
CA ILE A 286 11.24 9.54 -9.57
C ILE A 286 12.51 10.35 -9.81
N LYS A 287 13.26 10.00 -10.86
CA LYS A 287 14.44 10.77 -11.25
C LYS A 287 14.01 12.21 -11.56
N GLY A 288 14.54 13.16 -10.80
CA GLY A 288 14.37 14.57 -11.12
C GLY A 288 15.14 14.89 -12.39
N GLU A 289 14.42 15.12 -13.49
CA GLU A 289 15.03 15.59 -14.72
C GLU A 289 15.04 17.12 -14.70
N LYS A 290 16.23 17.72 -14.60
CA LYS A 290 16.42 19.07 -15.12
C LYS A 290 16.06 19.01 -16.59
N LEU A 291 15.14 19.85 -17.06
CA LEU A 291 14.73 19.96 -18.45
C LEU A 291 15.97 19.92 -19.37
N ILE A 292 16.29 18.75 -19.90
CA ILE A 292 17.01 18.67 -21.17
C ILE A 292 15.93 18.98 -22.18
N GLN A 293 16.16 19.98 -23.03
CA GLN A 293 15.27 20.41 -24.11
C GLN A 293 15.14 19.32 -25.19
N THR A 294 14.65 18.15 -24.83
CA THR A 294 14.19 17.15 -25.79
C THR A 294 12.67 17.21 -25.75
N GLN A 295 12.13 17.79 -26.82
CA GLN A 295 10.70 17.79 -27.12
C GLN A 295 10.18 16.36 -26.97
N ILE A 296 9.37 16.13 -25.93
CA ILE A 296 8.57 14.91 -25.85
C ILE A 296 7.47 15.08 -26.90
N PRO A 297 7.40 14.25 -27.95
CA PRO A 297 6.40 14.43 -29.00
C PRO A 297 5.01 14.22 -28.40
N VAL A 298 4.22 15.29 -28.39
CA VAL A 298 2.80 15.28 -28.02
C VAL A 298 1.99 14.29 -28.88
N GLU A 299 2.54 13.95 -30.04
CA GLU A 299 2.01 12.98 -31.00
C GLU A 299 1.81 11.58 -30.36
N GLU A 300 2.72 11.10 -29.52
CA GLU A 300 2.61 9.75 -28.93
C GLU A 300 1.51 9.65 -27.86
N GLU A 301 1.29 10.69 -27.05
CA GLU A 301 0.21 10.72 -26.04
C GLU A 301 -1.17 10.91 -26.69
N ILE A 302 -1.25 11.75 -27.73
CA ILE A 302 -2.47 11.92 -28.54
C ILE A 302 -2.79 10.64 -29.29
N GLU A 303 -1.78 9.97 -29.85
CA GLU A 303 -1.95 8.70 -30.56
C GLU A 303 -2.37 7.57 -29.61
N PHE A 304 -1.82 7.50 -28.39
CA PHE A 304 -2.28 6.57 -27.36
C PHE A 304 -3.74 6.84 -26.95
N ALA A 305 -4.11 8.09 -26.72
CA ALA A 305 -5.48 8.48 -26.37
C ALA A 305 -6.46 8.17 -27.52
N ASN A 306 -6.08 8.47 -28.75
CA ASN A 306 -6.89 8.18 -29.94
C ASN A 306 -7.00 6.68 -30.19
N ASN A 307 -5.93 5.90 -30.01
CA ASN A 307 -5.96 4.45 -30.14
C ASN A 307 -6.82 3.80 -29.06
N ALA A 308 -6.79 4.32 -27.83
CA ALA A 308 -7.67 3.88 -26.75
C ALA A 308 -9.14 4.21 -27.02
N LEU A 309 -9.43 5.33 -27.70
CA LEU A 309 -10.77 5.71 -28.15
C LEU A 309 -11.24 4.88 -29.37
N LEU A 310 -10.35 4.57 -30.32
CA LEU A 310 -10.64 3.83 -31.55
C LEU A 310 -10.84 2.32 -31.31
N GLN A 311 -10.15 1.72 -30.35
CA GLN A 311 -10.37 0.31 -29.97
C GLN A 311 -11.76 0.04 -29.37
N GLN A 312 -12.53 1.09 -29.04
CA GLN A 312 -13.90 0.97 -28.52
C GLN A 312 -14.99 1.08 -29.59
N THR A 313 -14.71 1.68 -30.76
CA THR A 313 -15.70 1.81 -31.84
C THR A 313 -15.80 0.56 -32.72
N GLN A 314 -14.90 -0.42 -32.56
CA GLN A 314 -14.86 -1.67 -33.34
C GLN A 314 -15.30 -2.93 -32.58
N LYS A 315 -16.10 -2.83 -31.50
CA LYS A 315 -16.82 -4.00 -30.98
C LYS A 315 -18.09 -4.25 -31.82
N PRO A 316 -18.25 -5.40 -32.51
CA PRO A 316 -19.42 -5.66 -33.32
C PRO A 316 -20.68 -5.81 -32.46
N GLN A 317 -21.74 -5.09 -32.83
CA GLN A 317 -23.11 -5.38 -32.41
C GLN A 317 -23.51 -6.75 -32.98
N ASN A 318 -23.44 -7.81 -32.16
CA ASN A 318 -24.20 -9.02 -32.46
C ASN A 318 -25.69 -8.70 -32.26
N LYS A 319 -26.37 -8.39 -33.38
CA LYS A 319 -27.82 -8.52 -33.50
C LYS A 319 -28.13 -10.01 -33.55
N GLU A 320 -28.74 -10.54 -32.50
CA GLU A 320 -29.46 -11.79 -32.57
C GLU A 320 -30.79 -11.53 -33.29
N ASP A 321 -30.83 -11.82 -34.58
CA ASP A 321 -32.07 -12.02 -35.32
C ASP A 321 -32.69 -13.36 -34.87
N CYS A 322 -33.57 -13.32 -33.87
CA CYS A 322 -34.51 -14.40 -33.61
C CYS A 322 -35.68 -14.27 -34.60
N ASN A 323 -35.55 -14.94 -35.74
CA ASN A 323 -36.69 -15.22 -36.62
C ASN A 323 -37.62 -16.23 -35.93
N ILE A 324 -38.85 -15.80 -35.73
CA ILE A 324 -40.01 -16.62 -35.42
C ILE A 324 -40.36 -17.40 -36.70
N PHE A 325 -40.36 -18.74 -36.65
CA PHE A 325 -41.39 -19.63 -37.18
C PHE A 325 -41.17 -21.06 -36.69
#